data_AF-A0A087HFP4-F1
#
_entry.id   AF-A0A087HFP4-F1
#
_cell.length_a   1.000
_cell.length_b   1.000
_cell.length_c   1.000
_cell.angle_alpha   90.00
_cell.angle_beta   90.00
_cell.angle_gamma   90.00
#
_symmetry.space_group_name_H-M   'P 1'
#
loop_
_entity.id
_entity.type
_entity.pdbx_description
1 polymer ?
#
loop_
_entity_poly.entity_id
_entity_poly.type
_entity_poly.pdbx_seq_one_letter_code
_entity_poly.pdbx_strand_id
1 'polypeptide(L)'
;VNGIETVENMPNCINNCYSLETFWKTWHASFNRWLIRYMYIPLGGSRRKLLNVWVVFTFVAVWHDLEWKLLSWAWLTCLFFMPEMLLKSASNGFKAKSAFGEFVRRELKAVAGAATITCLMIANLAGYVIGPSGINWLVSSFLKREGVPVLGGVFFSLYVGTKLMFHIQDLRSGVHSPQ
;
A
#
# COMPACT_ATOMS: atom_id res chain seq x y z
N VAL A 1 -17.77 -19.81 18.71
CA VAL A 1 -19.12 -19.90 19.33
C VAL A 1 -20.15 -19.85 18.21
N ASN A 2 -21.10 -20.79 18.17
CA ASN A 2 -22.11 -21.02 17.10
C ASN A 2 -21.69 -21.80 15.84
N GLY A 3 -20.44 -22.28 15.72
CA GLY A 3 -20.00 -23.08 14.55
C GLY A 3 -19.96 -22.32 13.22
N ILE A 4 -20.27 -21.02 13.22
CA ILE A 4 -20.18 -20.15 12.05
C ILE A 4 -18.78 -19.53 12.01
N GLU A 5 -17.98 -19.93 11.03
CA GLU A 5 -16.71 -19.29 10.75
C GLU A 5 -16.94 -17.97 10.00
N THR A 6 -16.64 -16.87 10.66
CA THR A 6 -16.69 -15.54 10.05
C THR A 6 -15.36 -15.23 9.37
N VAL A 7 -15.39 -14.34 8.38
CA VAL A 7 -14.17 -13.92 7.68
C VAL A 7 -13.30 -13.13 8.65
N GLU A 8 -12.06 -13.60 8.86
CA GLU A 8 -11.06 -12.87 9.64
C GLU A 8 -10.71 -11.53 8.98
N ASN A 9 -10.66 -10.47 9.79
CA ASN A 9 -10.45 -9.11 9.28
C ASN A 9 -9.00 -8.73 9.03
N MET A 10 -8.05 -9.37 9.73
CA MET A 10 -6.61 -9.08 9.64
C MET A 10 -5.83 -10.38 9.41
N PRO A 11 -6.04 -11.08 8.28
CA PRO A 11 -5.39 -12.36 8.00
C PRO A 11 -3.86 -12.25 7.88
N ASN A 12 -3.32 -11.05 7.66
CA ASN A 12 -1.89 -10.78 7.62
C ASN A 12 -1.51 -9.71 8.63
N CYS A 13 -0.30 -9.84 9.20
CA CYS A 13 0.31 -8.76 9.96
C CYS A 13 0.52 -7.54 9.06
N ILE A 14 0.04 -6.39 9.49
CA ILE A 14 0.16 -5.10 8.79
C ILE A 14 1.62 -4.74 8.51
N ASN A 15 2.48 -5.01 9.50
CA ASN A 15 3.91 -4.74 9.40
C ASN A 15 4.62 -5.68 8.43
N ASN A 16 3.95 -6.73 7.93
CA ASN A 16 4.46 -7.64 6.91
C ASN A 16 3.74 -7.42 5.56
N CYS A 17 3.43 -6.17 5.23
CA CYS A 17 2.80 -5.76 3.98
C CYS A 17 3.66 -4.71 3.27
N TYR A 18 4.40 -5.11 2.24
CA TYR A 18 5.23 -4.20 1.43
C TYR A 18 4.51 -3.62 0.21
N SER A 19 3.27 -4.03 -0.05
CA SER A 19 2.48 -3.62 -1.21
C SER A 19 1.15 -3.07 -0.74
N LEU A 20 0.75 -1.90 -1.26
CA LEU A 20 -0.53 -1.29 -0.91
C LEU A 20 -1.70 -2.16 -1.34
N GLU A 21 -1.58 -2.83 -2.48
CA GLU A 21 -2.64 -3.73 -2.95
C GLU A 21 -2.87 -4.90 -1.98
N THR A 22 -1.79 -5.52 -1.50
CA THR A 22 -1.91 -6.61 -0.52
C THR A 22 -2.44 -6.05 0.80
N PHE A 23 -1.88 -4.92 1.26
CA PHE A 23 -2.31 -4.23 2.46
C PHE A 23 -3.82 -3.97 2.45
N TRP A 24 -4.37 -3.32 1.42
CA TRP A 24 -5.80 -3.00 1.33
C TRP A 24 -6.70 -4.23 1.15
N LYS A 25 -6.18 -5.33 0.60
CA LYS A 25 -6.93 -6.60 0.51
C LYS A 25 -7.04 -7.31 1.86
N THR A 26 -6.04 -7.15 2.71
CA THR A 26 -5.91 -7.87 3.98
C THR A 26 -6.27 -7.01 5.19
N TRP A 27 -6.22 -5.68 5.07
CA TRP A 27 -6.71 -4.74 6.06
C TRP A 27 -8.23 -4.66 5.97
N HIS A 28 -8.92 -4.99 7.06
CA HIS A 28 -10.39 -5.12 7.08
C HIS A 28 -10.91 -6.01 5.94
N ALA A 29 -10.40 -7.24 5.86
CA ALA A 29 -10.66 -8.14 4.74
C ALA A 29 -12.16 -8.42 4.51
N SER A 30 -13.00 -8.47 5.56
CA SER A 30 -14.45 -8.64 5.37
C SER A 30 -15.10 -7.44 4.67
N PHE A 31 -14.71 -6.21 5.04
CA PHE A 31 -15.20 -4.99 4.42
C PHE A 31 -14.70 -4.85 2.99
N ASN A 32 -13.42 -5.15 2.73
CA ASN A 32 -12.90 -5.18 1.37
C ASN A 32 -13.67 -6.18 0.48
N ARG A 33 -14.05 -7.37 0.98
CA ARG A 33 -14.90 -8.31 0.24
C ARG A 33 -16.27 -7.73 -0.07
N TRP A 34 -16.87 -6.98 0.86
CA TRP A 34 -18.13 -6.29 0.64
C TRP A 34 -18.00 -5.21 -0.45
N LEU A 35 -16.97 -4.35 -0.36
CA LEU A 35 -16.68 -3.32 -1.36
C LEU A 35 -16.47 -3.94 -2.75
N ILE A 36 -15.77 -5.07 -2.83
CA ILE A 36 -15.54 -5.78 -4.09
C ILE A 36 -16.88 -6.25 -4.68
N ARG A 37 -17.70 -6.93 -3.88
CA ARG A 37 -18.95 -7.56 -4.35
C ARG A 37 -20.02 -6.54 -4.72
N TYR A 38 -20.17 -5.48 -3.93
CA TYR A 38 -21.31 -4.56 -4.05
C TYR A 38 -20.99 -3.24 -4.74
N MET A 39 -19.71 -2.89 -4.91
CA MET A 39 -19.31 -1.65 -5.58
C MET A 39 -18.33 -1.89 -6.72
N TYR A 40 -17.19 -2.54 -6.48
CA TYR A 40 -16.15 -2.69 -7.50
C TYR A 40 -16.60 -3.52 -8.71
N ILE A 41 -17.24 -4.67 -8.50
CA ILE A 41 -17.71 -5.55 -9.59
C ILE A 41 -18.83 -4.87 -10.39
N PRO A 42 -19.90 -4.31 -9.78
CA PRO A 42 -20.94 -3.58 -10.50
C PRO A 42 -20.43 -2.40 -11.34
N LEU A 43 -19.37 -1.71 -10.89
CA LEU A 43 -18.75 -0.60 -11.62
C LEU A 43 -17.88 -1.03 -12.82
N GLY A 44 -17.89 -2.31 -13.20
CA GLY A 44 -17.15 -2.84 -14.35
C GLY A 44 -15.83 -3.53 -13.99
N GLY A 45 -15.56 -3.71 -12.70
CA GLY A 45 -14.44 -4.51 -12.19
C GLY A 45 -13.09 -4.08 -12.75
N SER A 46 -12.25 -5.05 -13.13
CA SER A 46 -10.88 -4.81 -13.59
C SER A 46 -10.77 -3.96 -14.85
N ARG A 47 -11.84 -3.82 -15.66
CA ARG A 47 -11.84 -2.95 -16.85
C ARG A 47 -11.80 -1.46 -16.49
N ARG A 48 -12.32 -1.09 -15.32
CA ARG A 48 -12.35 0.30 -14.82
C ARG A 48 -11.55 0.46 -13.53
N LYS A 49 -10.48 -0.34 -13.36
CA LYS A 49 -9.71 -0.45 -12.11
C LYS A 49 -9.29 0.92 -11.54
N LEU A 50 -8.79 1.84 -12.37
CA LEU A 50 -8.37 3.18 -11.91
C LEU A 50 -9.55 4.01 -11.38
N LEU A 51 -10.66 4.10 -12.14
CA LEU A 51 -11.86 4.81 -11.70
C LEU A 51 -12.48 4.19 -10.46
N ASN A 52 -12.52 2.86 -10.39
CA ASN A 52 -13.09 2.15 -9.25
C ASN A 52 -12.32 2.44 -7.96
N VAL A 53 -10.99 2.59 -8.01
CA VAL A 53 -10.19 2.97 -6.83
C VAL A 53 -10.67 4.31 -6.27
N TRP A 54 -10.83 5.33 -7.11
CA TRP A 54 -11.31 6.65 -6.68
C TRP A 54 -12.69 6.58 -6.02
N VAL A 55 -13.64 5.87 -6.66
CA VAL A 55 -15.00 5.72 -6.13
C VAL A 55 -15.01 4.96 -4.82
N VAL A 56 -14.28 3.85 -4.75
CA VAL A 56 -14.20 3.00 -3.55
C VAL A 56 -13.60 3.77 -2.38
N PHE A 57 -12.45 4.43 -2.55
CA PHE A 57 -11.82 5.18 -1.46
C PHE A 57 -12.64 6.40 -1.02
N THR A 58 -13.32 7.07 -1.96
CA THR A 58 -14.25 8.15 -1.63
C THR A 58 -15.42 7.64 -0.80
N PHE A 59 -16.01 6.49 -1.18
CA PHE A 59 -17.04 5.85 -0.38
C PHE A 59 -16.53 5.46 1.01
N VAL A 60 -15.30 4.91 1.13
CA VAL A 60 -14.70 4.57 2.43
C VAL A 60 -14.56 5.80 3.33
N ALA A 61 -14.10 6.93 2.78
CA ALA A 61 -14.02 8.19 3.54
C ALA A 61 -15.40 8.61 4.06
N VAL A 62 -16.40 8.66 3.17
CA VAL A 62 -17.77 9.06 3.51
C VAL A 62 -18.44 8.09 4.49
N TRP A 63 -18.15 6.78 4.36
CA TRP A 63 -18.66 5.75 5.26
C TRP A 63 -18.12 5.90 6.68
N HIS A 64 -16.90 6.42 6.84
CA HIS A 64 -16.33 6.72 8.15
C HIS A 64 -16.88 8.01 8.76
N ASP A 65 -16.76 9.14 8.04
CA ASP A 65 -17.36 10.43 8.42
C ASP A 65 -17.28 11.44 7.25
N LEU A 66 -18.17 12.42 7.21
CA LEU A 66 -18.16 13.50 6.21
C LEU A 66 -17.22 14.64 6.65
N GLU A 67 -15.95 14.31 6.87
CA GLU A 67 -14.91 15.27 7.19
C GLU A 67 -13.92 15.46 6.03
N TRP A 68 -13.57 16.72 5.75
CA TRP A 68 -12.58 17.06 4.71
C TRP A 68 -11.21 16.40 4.91
N LYS A 69 -10.85 16.09 6.16
CA LYS A 69 -9.60 15.38 6.51
C LYS A 69 -9.59 13.95 5.95
N LEU A 70 -10.71 13.23 6.06
CA LEU A 70 -10.86 11.85 5.58
C LEU A 70 -10.96 11.80 4.05
N LEU A 71 -11.63 12.77 3.45
CA LEU A 71 -11.71 12.86 1.99
C LEU A 71 -10.32 13.15 1.37
N SER A 72 -9.56 14.05 1.99
CA SER A 72 -8.18 14.36 1.58
C SER A 72 -7.25 13.15 1.75
N TRP A 73 -7.41 12.40 2.84
CA TRP A 73 -6.71 11.14 3.05
C TRP A 73 -7.00 10.12 1.95
N ALA A 74 -8.28 9.92 1.60
CA ALA A 74 -8.70 8.98 0.57
C ALA A 74 -8.09 9.33 -0.79
N TRP A 75 -8.17 10.59 -1.20
CA TRP A 75 -7.62 11.04 -2.47
C TRP A 75 -6.10 10.99 -2.52
N LEU A 76 -5.42 11.37 -1.43
CA LEU A 76 -3.96 11.25 -1.33
C LEU A 76 -3.53 9.78 -1.40
N THR A 77 -4.28 8.87 -0.77
CA THR A 77 -4.05 7.43 -0.86
C THR A 77 -4.25 6.92 -2.29
N CYS A 78 -5.29 7.38 -3.00
CA CYS A 78 -5.47 7.05 -4.42
C CYS A 78 -4.28 7.51 -5.28
N LEU A 79 -3.81 8.75 -5.07
CA LEU A 79 -2.65 9.30 -5.77
C LEU A 79 -1.39 8.45 -5.57
N PHE A 80 -1.15 7.97 -4.36
CA PHE A 80 0.00 7.10 -4.07
C PHE A 80 -0.17 5.67 -4.56
N PHE A 81 -1.40 5.16 -4.61
CA PHE A 81 -1.65 3.78 -5.03
C PHE A 81 -1.62 3.60 -6.56
N MET A 82 -2.03 4.61 -7.33
CA MET A 82 -2.06 4.53 -8.80
C MET A 82 -0.70 4.20 -9.44
N PRO A 83 0.43 4.85 -9.07
CA PRO A 83 1.74 4.49 -9.60
C PRO A 83 2.11 3.02 -9.36
N GLU A 84 1.87 2.49 -8.15
CA GLU A 84 2.13 1.07 -7.84
C GLU A 84 1.33 0.15 -8.77
N MET A 85 0.07 0.48 -9.01
CA MET A 85 -0.81 -0.31 -9.88
C MET A 85 -0.37 -0.30 -11.34
N LEU A 86 0.03 0.87 -11.86
CA LEU A 86 0.52 1.03 -13.22
C LEU A 86 1.86 0.31 -13.40
N LEU A 87 2.79 0.46 -12.45
CA LEU A 87 4.10 -0.19 -12.47
C LEU A 87 3.98 -1.72 -12.41
N LYS A 88 3.09 -2.26 -11.57
CA LYS A 88 2.80 -3.70 -11.56
C LYS A 88 2.23 -4.19 -12.88
N SER A 89 1.29 -3.44 -13.45
CA SER A 89 0.68 -3.78 -14.74
C SER A 89 1.74 -3.81 -15.85
N ALA A 90 2.64 -2.83 -15.89
CA ALA A 90 3.73 -2.77 -16.87
C ALA A 90 4.81 -3.84 -16.62
N SER A 91 5.16 -4.09 -15.35
CA SER A 91 6.19 -5.04 -14.95
C SER A 91 5.80 -6.50 -15.21
N ASN A 92 4.51 -6.84 -15.27
CA ASN A 92 4.06 -8.22 -15.51
C ASN A 92 4.45 -8.74 -16.91
N GLY A 93 4.80 -7.87 -17.86
CA GLY A 93 5.31 -8.26 -19.19
C GLY A 93 6.83 -8.53 -19.23
N PHE A 94 7.59 -8.06 -18.23
CA PHE A 94 9.05 -8.15 -18.22
C PHE A 94 9.52 -9.34 -17.37
N LYS A 95 9.82 -10.47 -18.01
CA LYS A 95 10.55 -11.59 -17.37
C LYS A 95 12.05 -11.35 -17.50
N ALA A 96 12.72 -11.10 -16.37
CA ALA A 96 14.18 -11.07 -16.33
C ALA A 96 14.71 -12.47 -16.68
N LYS A 97 15.59 -12.56 -17.68
CA LYS A 97 16.23 -13.83 -18.12
C LYS A 97 17.63 -14.05 -17.53
N SER A 98 18.15 -13.09 -16.76
CA SER A 98 19.50 -13.10 -16.20
C SER A 98 19.46 -12.95 -14.68
N ALA A 99 20.38 -13.62 -13.98
CA ALA A 99 20.52 -13.56 -12.52
C ALA A 99 20.72 -12.12 -12.01
N PHE A 100 21.47 -11.30 -12.75
CA PHE A 100 21.63 -9.87 -12.43
C PHE A 100 20.30 -9.11 -12.58
N GLY A 101 19.51 -9.43 -13.61
CA GLY A 101 18.19 -8.83 -13.82
C GLY A 101 17.20 -9.19 -12.71
N GLU A 102 17.28 -10.40 -12.17
CA GLU A 102 16.49 -10.82 -11.01
C GLU A 102 16.87 -10.07 -9.74
N PHE A 103 18.17 -9.90 -9.50
CA PHE A 103 18.69 -9.10 -8.40
C PHE A 103 18.20 -7.64 -8.48
N VAL A 104 18.41 -6.98 -9.63
CA VAL A 104 17.96 -5.59 -9.85
C VAL A 104 16.45 -5.47 -9.66
N ARG A 105 15.65 -6.40 -10.18
CA ARG A 105 14.20 -6.41 -10.00
C ARG A 105 13.82 -6.55 -8.52
N ARG A 106 14.53 -7.37 -7.74
CA ARG A 106 14.30 -7.54 -6.30
C ARG A 106 14.61 -6.25 -5.54
N GLU A 107 15.70 -5.58 -5.88
CA GLU A 107 16.07 -4.29 -5.30
C GLU A 107 15.06 -3.19 -5.64
N LEU A 108 14.64 -3.09 -6.90
CA LEU A 108 13.60 -2.17 -7.33
C LEU A 108 12.27 -2.40 -6.60
N LYS A 109 11.88 -3.66 -6.39
CA LYS A 109 10.69 -4.01 -5.59
C LYS A 109 10.85 -3.60 -4.13
N ALA A 110 12.05 -3.74 -3.55
CA ALA A 110 12.29 -3.36 -2.16
C ALA A 110 12.22 -1.83 -1.98
N VAL A 111 12.83 -1.08 -2.90
CA VAL A 111 12.73 0.39 -2.94
C VAL A 111 11.29 0.84 -3.15
N ALA A 112 10.56 0.20 -4.07
CA ALA A 112 9.15 0.49 -4.30
C ALA A 112 8.29 0.22 -3.06
N GLY A 113 8.53 -0.88 -2.35
CA GLY A 113 7.82 -1.20 -1.10
C GLY A 113 8.12 -0.21 0.03
N ALA A 114 9.37 0.22 0.18
CA ALA A 114 9.71 1.27 1.15
C ALA A 114 9.02 2.59 0.82
N ALA A 115 8.99 2.97 -0.46
CA ALA A 115 8.31 4.16 -0.93
C ALA A 115 6.81 4.11 -0.67
N THR A 116 6.15 2.98 -0.95
CA THR A 116 4.70 2.84 -0.74
C THR A 116 4.32 2.89 0.74
N ILE A 117 5.10 2.24 1.62
CA ILE A 117 4.90 2.33 3.07
C ILE A 117 5.07 3.79 3.54
N THR A 118 6.13 4.47 3.09
CA THR A 118 6.38 5.88 3.43
C THR A 118 5.23 6.78 2.98
N CYS A 119 4.77 6.61 1.74
CA CYS A 119 3.62 7.32 1.20
C CYS A 119 2.34 7.09 2.02
N LEU A 120 2.08 5.85 2.44
CA LEU A 120 0.92 5.54 3.28
C LEU A 120 1.04 6.16 4.68
N MET A 121 2.23 6.17 5.28
CA MET A 121 2.48 6.85 6.55
C MET A 121 2.22 8.36 6.43
N ILE A 122 2.68 8.98 5.34
CA ILE A 122 2.42 10.40 5.05
C ILE A 122 0.93 10.64 4.84
N ALA A 123 0.24 9.77 4.08
CA ALA A 123 -1.19 9.89 3.84
C ALA A 123 -1.96 9.82 5.16
N ASN A 124 -1.67 8.85 6.03
CA ASN A 124 -2.29 8.70 7.34
C ASN A 124 -2.01 9.91 8.24
N LEU A 125 -0.78 10.42 8.26
CA LEU A 125 -0.41 11.61 9.03
C LEU A 125 -1.18 12.85 8.55
N ALA A 126 -1.25 13.06 7.23
CA ALA A 126 -2.02 14.15 6.62
C ALA A 126 -3.52 14.01 6.90
N GLY A 127 -4.05 12.79 6.85
CA GLY A 127 -5.47 12.49 6.99
C GLY A 127 -6.03 12.62 8.40
N TYR A 128 -5.29 12.12 9.40
CA TYR A 128 -5.79 11.99 10.76
C TYR A 128 -5.25 13.01 11.75
N VAL A 129 -4.06 13.58 11.48
CA VAL A 129 -3.38 14.47 12.44
C VAL A 129 -3.38 15.91 11.95
N ILE A 130 -3.00 16.14 10.69
CA ILE A 130 -2.67 17.49 10.20
C ILE A 130 -3.84 18.15 9.46
N GLY A 131 -4.62 17.36 8.71
CA GLY A 131 -5.68 17.86 7.85
C GLY A 131 -5.16 18.60 6.60
N PRO A 132 -6.07 19.12 5.75
CA PRO A 132 -5.71 19.68 4.44
C PRO A 132 -4.87 20.96 4.53
N SER A 133 -5.11 21.80 5.54
CA SER A 133 -4.45 23.09 5.73
C SER A 133 -2.98 22.96 6.13
N GLY A 134 -2.58 21.87 6.80
CA GLY A 134 -1.21 21.68 7.26
C GLY A 134 -0.31 20.88 6.29
N ILE A 135 -0.79 20.49 5.11
CA ILE A 135 0.03 19.75 4.12
C ILE A 135 1.26 20.58 3.70
N ASN A 136 1.10 21.87 3.44
CA ASN A 136 2.20 22.77 3.08
C ASN A 136 3.25 22.86 4.21
N TRP A 137 2.77 22.86 5.45
CA TRP A 137 3.65 22.83 6.63
C TRP A 137 4.40 21.51 6.75
N LEU A 138 3.73 20.37 6.49
CA LEU A 138 4.37 19.05 6.52
C LEU A 138 5.48 18.96 5.46
N VAL A 139 5.18 19.35 4.22
CA VAL A 139 6.14 19.31 3.11
C VAL A 139 7.34 20.21 3.41
N SER A 140 7.09 21.44 3.85
CA SER A 140 8.18 22.36 4.20
C SER A 140 9.00 21.90 5.40
N SER A 141 8.39 21.22 6.38
CA SER A 141 9.11 20.67 7.53
C SER A 141 10.03 19.52 7.15
N PHE A 142 9.59 18.65 6.25
CA PHE A 142 10.39 17.52 5.76
C PHE A 142 11.50 17.94 4.80
N LEU A 143 11.33 19.01 4.04
CA LEU A 143 12.34 19.54 3.11
C LEU A 143 13.39 20.44 3.77
N LYS A 144 13.27 20.73 5.07
CA LYS A 144 14.32 21.42 5.84
C LYS A 144 15.57 20.55 5.95
N ARG A 145 16.73 21.20 6.13
CA ARG A 145 18.05 20.55 6.29
C ARG A 145 18.08 19.47 7.38
N GLU A 146 17.29 19.64 8.43
CA GLU A 146 17.18 18.68 9.54
C GLU A 146 16.21 17.53 9.25
N GLY A 147 15.19 17.75 8.42
CA GLY A 147 14.18 16.75 8.06
C GLY A 147 14.67 15.73 7.04
N VAL A 148 15.54 16.14 6.10
CA VAL A 148 16.04 15.28 5.04
C VAL A 148 16.85 14.07 5.57
N PRO A 149 17.79 14.22 6.53
CA PRO A 149 18.48 13.07 7.12
C PRO A 149 17.53 12.10 7.84
N VAL A 150 16.52 12.62 8.54
CA VAL A 150 15.53 11.80 9.24
C VAL A 150 14.70 11.00 8.23
N LEU A 151 14.22 11.65 7.17
CA LEU A 151 13.51 10.96 6.09
C LEU A 151 14.38 9.90 5.40
N GLY A 152 15.65 10.21 5.15
CA GLY A 152 16.60 9.25 4.60
C GLY A 152 16.79 8.04 5.51
N GLY A 153 16.92 8.25 6.83
CA GLY A 153 17.03 7.19 7.82
C GLY A 153 15.76 6.33 7.91
N VAL A 154 14.59 6.94 7.94
CA VAL A 154 13.29 6.23 7.93
C VAL A 154 13.15 5.41 6.65
N PHE A 155 13.41 6.01 5.49
CA PHE A 155 13.32 5.32 4.20
C PHE A 155 14.28 4.14 4.12
N PHE A 156 15.54 4.32 4.56
CA PHE A 156 16.53 3.26 4.61
C PHE A 156 16.10 2.11 5.53
N SER A 157 15.58 2.43 6.72
CA SER A 157 15.04 1.44 7.65
C SER A 157 13.87 0.66 7.04
N LEU A 158 12.93 1.34 6.37
CA LEU A 158 11.80 0.69 5.69
C LEU A 158 12.24 -0.14 4.49
N TYR A 159 13.29 0.28 3.78
CA TYR A 159 13.91 -0.49 2.70
C TYR A 159 14.53 -1.79 3.22
N VAL A 160 15.31 -1.74 4.30
CA VAL A 160 15.86 -2.94 4.95
C VAL A 160 14.72 -3.85 5.45
N GLY A 161 13.69 -3.27 6.07
CA GLY A 161 12.49 -3.99 6.52
C GLY A 161 11.78 -4.69 5.36
N THR A 162 11.63 -4.02 4.21
CA THR A 162 11.00 -4.61 3.02
C THR A 162 11.80 -5.80 2.49
N LYS A 163 13.14 -5.72 2.50
CA LYS A 163 13.99 -6.86 2.12
C LYS A 163 13.84 -8.04 3.07
N LEU A 164 13.71 -7.77 4.37
CA LEU A 164 13.43 -8.80 5.37
C LEU A 164 12.08 -9.48 5.10
N MET A 165 11.03 -8.72 4.76
CA MET A 165 9.73 -9.30 4.38
C MET A 165 9.83 -10.23 3.17
N PHE A 166 10.61 -9.85 2.15
CA PHE A 166 10.86 -10.74 1.00
C PHE A 166 11.59 -12.02 1.42
N HIS A 167 12.58 -11.90 2.28
CA HIS A 167 13.31 -13.06 2.77
C HIS A 167 12.40 -14.02 3.56
N ILE A 168 11.56 -13.49 4.45
CA ILE A 168 10.56 -14.28 5.19
C ILE A 168 9.57 -14.94 4.21
N GLN A 169 9.15 -14.23 3.16
CA GLN A 169 8.27 -14.78 2.14
C GLN A 169 8.93 -15.93 1.37
N ASP A 170 10.19 -15.78 0.97
CA ASP A 170 10.96 -16.81 0.27
C ASP A 170 11.06 -18.08 1.12
N LEU A 171 11.37 -17.93 2.41
CA LEU A 171 11.43 -19.04 3.38
C LEU A 171 10.08 -19.76 3.51
N ARG A 172 8.97 -19.02 3.60
CA ARG A 172 7.62 -19.61 3.68
C ARG A 172 7.20 -20.33 2.40
N SER A 173 7.65 -19.84 1.24
CA SER A 173 7.33 -20.41 -0.06
C SER A 173 8.16 -21.64 -0.44
N GLY A 174 9.13 -22.04 0.40
CA GLY A 174 9.96 -23.22 0.14
C GLY A 174 10.97 -23.04 -0.99
N VAL A 175 11.21 -21.82 -1.49
CA VAL A 175 12.16 -21.54 -2.58
C VAL A 175 13.61 -21.87 -2.17
N HIS A 176 13.88 -22.07 -0.89
CA HIS A 176 15.16 -22.50 -0.32
C HIS A 176 15.08 -23.81 0.46
N SER A 177 14.07 -24.67 0.22
CA SER A 177 14.13 -26.03 0.79
C SER A 177 15.32 -26.77 0.18
N PRO A 178 16.32 -27.20 0.98
CA PRO A 178 17.35 -28.08 0.47
C PRO A 178 16.67 -29.36 -0.03
N GLN A 179 16.95 -29.71 -1.28
CA GLN A 179 16.65 -31.04 -1.80
C GLN A 179 17.52 -32.08 -1.08
#